data_AF-A0A2V7DN41-F1
#
_entry.id   AF-A0A2V7DN41-F1
#
_cell.length_a   1.000
_cell.length_b   1.000
_cell.length_c   1.000
_cell.angle_alpha   90.00
_cell.angle_beta   90.00
_cell.angle_gamma   90.00
#
_symmetry.space_group_name_H-M   'P 1'
#
loop_
_entity.id
_entity.type
_entity.pdbx_description
1 polymer ?
#
loop_
_entity_poly.entity_id
_entity_poly.type
_entity_poly.pdbx_seq_one_letter_code
_entity_poly.pdbx_strand_id
1 'polypeptide(L)'
;IFPLERPNGIGLSPDERTLYVVETPTARCWAFRLSAPGQIESANGPYRGEKGTVVVGLGGYQMFDSLAVDGEGHVCVATLITGAVSDIWPDGGRVDQYMLPDMMVTNVCFGGRVLRTAYATLSMGGTLVSFEWPRPGLPLRYLNR
;
A
#
# COMPACT_ATOMS: atom_id res chain seq x y z
N ILE A 1 -15.28 -1.09 8.37
CA ILE A 1 -14.24 -0.09 8.70
C ILE A 1 -14.67 1.36 8.48
N PHE A 2 -15.97 1.68 8.37
CA PHE A 2 -16.44 3.05 8.18
C PHE A 2 -16.42 3.88 9.49
N PRO A 3 -16.12 5.19 9.44
CA PRO A 3 -15.69 5.95 8.27
C PRO A 3 -14.18 5.81 7.99
N LEU A 4 -13.81 5.91 6.72
CA LEU A 4 -12.45 6.18 6.24
C LEU A 4 -12.55 7.31 5.21
N GLU A 5 -11.55 8.18 5.17
CA GLU A 5 -11.50 9.33 4.27
C GLU A 5 -11.02 8.89 2.87
N ARG A 6 -11.98 8.70 1.94
CA ARG A 6 -11.76 8.23 0.56
C ARG A 6 -10.73 7.08 0.49
N PRO A 7 -11.06 5.91 1.08
CA PRO A 7 -10.18 4.74 1.06
C PRO A 7 -9.95 4.27 -0.37
N ASN A 8 -8.75 3.77 -0.64
CA ASN A 8 -8.35 3.36 -2.00
C ASN A 8 -7.60 2.02 -1.98
N GLY A 9 -6.26 2.03 -1.95
CA GLY A 9 -5.46 0.82 -1.89
C GLY A 9 -5.79 -0.08 -0.69
N ILE A 10 -5.79 -1.39 -0.94
CA ILE A 10 -6.09 -2.43 0.04
C ILE A 10 -5.20 -3.66 -0.19
N GLY A 11 -4.76 -4.31 0.88
CA GLY A 11 -3.92 -5.51 0.80
C GLY A 11 -3.83 -6.25 2.13
N LEU A 12 -3.43 -7.52 2.07
CA LEU A 12 -3.22 -8.35 3.26
C LEU A 12 -1.73 -8.49 3.54
N SER A 13 -1.36 -8.59 4.82
CA SER A 13 -0.04 -9.05 5.22
C SER A 13 0.25 -10.46 4.67
N PRO A 14 1.54 -10.86 4.56
CA PRO A 14 1.91 -12.19 4.05
C PRO A 14 1.29 -13.37 4.81
N ASP A 15 1.01 -13.20 6.10
CA ASP A 15 0.36 -14.20 6.96
C ASP A 15 -1.19 -14.13 6.93
N GLU A 16 -1.75 -13.24 6.10
CA GLU A 16 -3.19 -12.96 5.96
C GLU A 16 -3.89 -12.53 7.28
N ARG A 17 -3.14 -12.07 8.30
CA ARG A 17 -3.69 -11.68 9.61
C ARG A 17 -3.94 -10.19 9.79
N THR A 18 -3.43 -9.36 8.88
CA THR A 18 -3.59 -7.91 8.91
C THR A 18 -4.10 -7.43 7.56
N LEU A 19 -5.15 -6.62 7.59
CA LEU A 19 -5.65 -5.86 6.44
C LEU A 19 -5.07 -4.45 6.48
N TYR A 20 -4.39 -4.06 5.40
CA TYR A 20 -3.95 -2.69 5.16
C TYR A 20 -4.95 -1.96 4.26
N VAL A 21 -5.26 -0.72 4.60
CA VAL A 21 -6.07 0.18 3.77
C VAL A 21 -5.44 1.56 3.80
N VAL A 22 -5.29 2.20 2.66
CA VAL A 22 -4.81 3.59 2.58
C VAL A 22 -5.94 4.57 2.29
N GLU A 23 -5.83 5.76 2.88
CA GLU A 23 -6.70 6.90 2.61
C GLU A 23 -6.03 7.85 1.63
N THR A 24 -6.74 8.20 0.57
CA THR A 24 -6.16 9.05 -0.48
C THR A 24 -5.80 10.45 0.04
N PRO A 25 -6.72 11.22 0.65
CA PRO A 25 -6.48 12.63 0.93
C PRO A 25 -5.53 12.86 2.12
N THR A 26 -5.44 11.89 3.02
CA THR A 26 -4.68 12.02 4.28
C THR A 26 -3.28 11.42 4.19
N ALA A 27 -2.97 10.70 3.11
CA ALA A 27 -1.74 9.91 2.94
C ALA A 27 -1.44 9.04 4.17
N ARG A 28 -2.48 8.40 4.73
CA ARG A 28 -2.36 7.46 5.85
C ARG A 28 -2.57 6.04 5.39
N CYS A 29 -1.71 5.15 5.90
CA CYS A 29 -1.90 3.71 5.84
C CYS A 29 -2.43 3.22 7.19
N TRP A 30 -3.52 2.49 7.16
CA TRP A 30 -4.20 1.93 8.32
C TRP A 30 -4.06 0.41 8.32
N ALA A 31 -3.90 -0.18 9.50
CA ALA A 31 -3.90 -1.61 9.71
C ALA A 31 -5.12 -2.03 10.54
N PHE A 32 -5.70 -3.17 10.17
CA PHE A 32 -6.80 -3.82 10.88
C PHE A 32 -6.47 -5.29 11.08
N ARG A 33 -6.47 -5.74 12.33
CA ARG A 33 -6.25 -7.15 12.65
C ARG A 33 -7.46 -7.98 12.26
N LEU A 34 -7.20 -9.15 11.67
CA LEU A 34 -8.23 -10.13 11.30
C LEU A 34 -8.25 -11.28 12.29
N SER A 35 -9.44 -11.61 12.80
CA SER A 35 -9.66 -12.77 13.68
C SER A 35 -9.93 -14.06 12.88
N ALA A 36 -10.46 -13.91 11.66
CA ALA A 36 -10.77 -14.98 10.72
C ALA A 36 -10.87 -14.40 9.29
N PRO A 37 -10.96 -15.22 8.24
CA PRO A 37 -11.14 -14.74 6.87
C PRO A 37 -12.33 -13.77 6.76
N GLY A 38 -12.06 -12.54 6.32
CA GLY A 38 -13.06 -11.47 6.15
C GLY A 38 -13.60 -10.86 7.45
N GLN A 39 -13.07 -11.24 8.62
CA GLN A 39 -13.53 -10.76 9.92
C GLN A 39 -12.47 -9.89 10.59
N ILE A 40 -12.78 -8.60 10.76
CA ILE A 40 -11.95 -7.66 11.50
C ILE A 40 -12.20 -7.83 12.99
N GLU A 41 -11.13 -8.06 13.75
CA GLU A 41 -11.19 -8.28 15.21
C GLU A 41 -11.74 -7.05 15.94
N SER A 42 -11.17 -5.88 15.65
CA SER A 42 -11.68 -4.59 16.09
C SER A 42 -11.36 -3.54 15.04
N ALA A 43 -12.37 -2.76 14.68
CA ALA A 43 -12.19 -1.63 13.78
C ALA A 43 -11.89 -0.33 14.53
N ASN A 44 -11.91 -0.31 15.86
CA ASN A 44 -11.72 0.91 16.65
C ASN A 44 -10.24 1.12 16.99
N GLY A 45 -9.76 2.35 16.80
CA GLY A 45 -8.44 2.78 17.22
C GLY A 45 -8.37 3.18 18.71
N PRO A 46 -7.21 3.69 19.16
CA PRO A 46 -6.99 4.04 20.57
C PRO A 46 -7.82 5.25 21.02
N TYR A 47 -8.13 6.20 20.12
CA TYR A 47 -8.99 7.35 20.42
C TYR A 47 -10.39 7.23 19.82
N ARG A 48 -11.37 7.91 20.44
CA ARG A 48 -12.77 7.83 20.07
C ARG A 48 -12.99 8.29 18.64
N GLY A 49 -13.50 7.38 17.81
CA GLY A 49 -13.82 7.65 16.41
C GLY A 49 -12.69 7.30 15.42
N GLU A 50 -11.47 7.08 15.90
CA GLU A 50 -10.38 6.54 15.08
C GLU A 50 -10.66 5.07 14.72
N LYS A 51 -10.13 4.65 13.57
CA LYS A 51 -10.32 3.29 13.06
C LYS A 51 -8.99 2.61 12.81
N GLY A 52 -8.87 1.37 13.28
CA GLY A 52 -7.64 0.59 13.13
C GLY A 52 -6.43 1.25 13.81
N THR A 53 -5.25 0.86 13.35
CA THR A 53 -3.96 1.39 13.81
C THR A 53 -3.30 2.12 12.65
N VAL A 54 -2.91 3.38 12.83
CA VAL A 54 -2.10 4.09 11.83
C VAL A 54 -0.74 3.40 11.77
N VAL A 55 -0.38 2.88 10.58
CA VAL A 55 0.97 2.38 10.31
C VAL A 55 1.90 3.56 10.03
N VAL A 56 1.46 4.45 9.14
CA VAL A 56 2.17 5.69 8.83
C VAL A 56 1.19 6.75 8.33
N GLY A 57 1.56 8.02 8.50
CA GLY A 57 0.99 9.15 7.76
C GLY A 57 2.13 9.98 7.18
N LEU A 58 2.11 10.25 5.87
CA LEU A 58 3.12 11.09 5.25
C LEU A 58 2.78 12.57 5.42
N GLY A 59 3.79 13.38 5.74
CA GLY A 59 3.67 14.83 5.80
C GLY A 59 3.73 15.48 4.40
N GLY A 60 3.46 16.79 4.36
CA GLY A 60 3.38 17.55 3.10
C GLY A 60 2.08 17.29 2.34
N TYR A 61 2.03 17.73 1.07
CA TYR A 61 0.86 17.50 0.22
C TYR A 61 1.07 16.28 -0.66
N GLN A 62 0.83 15.12 -0.05
CA GLN A 62 0.93 13.81 -0.71
C GLN A 62 -0.44 13.12 -0.63
N MET A 63 -0.70 12.20 -1.56
CA MET A 63 -1.94 11.42 -1.54
C MET A 63 -1.66 9.98 -1.92
N PHE A 64 -2.19 9.02 -1.16
CA PHE A 64 -2.02 7.59 -1.45
C PHE A 64 -3.08 7.08 -2.43
N ASP A 65 -2.70 6.23 -3.36
CA ASP A 65 -3.64 5.61 -4.30
C ASP A 65 -3.73 4.10 -4.03
N SER A 66 -3.46 3.25 -5.02
CA SER A 66 -3.44 1.81 -4.85
C SER A 66 -2.18 1.33 -4.12
N LEU A 67 -2.21 0.10 -3.61
CA LEU A 67 -1.06 -0.51 -2.92
C LEU A 67 -0.86 -1.98 -3.34
N ALA A 68 0.35 -2.47 -3.11
CA ALA A 68 0.70 -3.87 -3.07
C ALA A 68 1.48 -4.17 -1.78
N VAL A 69 1.63 -5.45 -1.44
CA VAL A 69 2.46 -5.90 -0.32
C VAL A 69 3.58 -6.77 -0.88
N ASP A 70 4.81 -6.59 -0.39
CA ASP A 70 5.93 -7.42 -0.80
C ASP A 70 6.11 -8.66 0.10
N GLY A 71 7.02 -9.56 -0.28
CA GLY A 71 7.22 -10.83 0.41
C GLY A 71 7.78 -10.69 1.83
N GLU A 72 8.33 -9.53 2.20
CA GLU A 72 8.81 -9.21 3.54
C GLU A 72 7.77 -8.42 4.37
N GLY A 73 6.59 -8.16 3.78
CA GLY A 73 5.48 -7.50 4.45
C GLY A 73 5.50 -5.98 4.39
N HIS A 74 6.35 -5.39 3.55
CA HIS A 74 6.30 -3.96 3.30
C HIS A 74 5.01 -3.61 2.54
N VAL A 75 4.44 -2.44 2.85
CA VAL A 75 3.27 -1.90 2.13
C VAL A 75 3.77 -0.90 1.10
N CYS A 76 3.68 -1.27 -0.18
CA CYS A 76 4.18 -0.49 -1.30
C CYS A 76 3.01 0.28 -1.92
N VAL A 77 3.00 1.60 -1.76
CA VAL A 77 1.85 2.46 -2.06
C VAL A 77 2.17 3.42 -3.19
N ALA A 78 1.37 3.40 -4.25
CA ALA A 78 1.41 4.42 -5.28
C ALA A 78 1.05 5.78 -4.66
N THR A 79 1.90 6.79 -4.85
CA THR A 79 1.80 8.08 -4.17
C THR A 79 1.70 9.22 -5.18
N LEU A 80 0.51 9.81 -5.25
CA LEU A 80 0.17 10.95 -6.08
C LEU A 80 0.82 12.23 -5.54
N ILE A 81 0.97 13.21 -6.42
CA ILE A 81 1.67 14.51 -6.24
C ILE A 81 3.17 14.33 -6.05
N THR A 82 3.60 13.48 -5.12
CA THR A 82 5.00 13.09 -4.97
C THR A 82 5.52 12.39 -6.22
N GLY A 83 4.69 11.58 -6.88
CA GLY A 83 5.10 10.84 -8.07
C GLY A 83 6.05 9.71 -7.73
N ALA A 84 5.69 8.88 -6.76
CA ALA A 84 6.55 7.80 -6.27
C ALA A 84 5.76 6.53 -5.96
N VAL A 85 6.48 5.43 -5.80
CA VAL A 85 6.03 4.31 -4.97
C VAL A 85 6.65 4.48 -3.59
N SER A 86 5.82 4.67 -2.57
CA SER A 86 6.22 4.74 -1.16
C SER A 86 6.27 3.33 -0.57
N ASP A 87 7.43 2.92 -0.11
CA ASP A 87 7.72 1.63 0.50
C ASP A 87 7.71 1.77 2.03
N ILE A 88 6.58 1.42 2.64
CA ILE A 88 6.35 1.54 4.08
C ILE A 88 6.84 0.26 4.75
N TRP A 89 7.78 0.41 5.68
CA TRP A 89 8.31 -0.72 6.43
C TRP A 89 7.23 -1.37 7.31
N PRO A 90 7.31 -2.70 7.59
CA PRO A 90 6.24 -3.42 8.30
C PRO A 90 5.93 -2.87 9.70
N ASP A 91 6.90 -2.23 10.34
CA ASP A 91 6.77 -1.58 11.65
C ASP A 91 6.33 -0.11 11.58
N GLY A 92 6.20 0.46 10.38
CA GLY A 92 5.90 1.87 10.14
C GLY A 92 7.03 2.85 10.49
N GLY A 93 8.20 2.35 10.93
CA GLY A 93 9.30 3.18 11.41
C GLY A 93 10.05 3.92 10.31
N ARG A 94 9.86 3.52 9.05
CA ARG A 94 10.55 4.08 7.89
C ARG A 94 9.67 3.99 6.64
N VAL A 95 9.82 4.99 5.76
CA VAL A 95 9.26 4.99 4.41
C VAL A 95 10.35 5.38 3.42
N ASP A 96 10.64 4.52 2.47
CA ASP A 96 11.50 4.82 1.33
C ASP A 96 10.61 5.23 0.14
N GLN A 97 11.01 6.23 -0.65
CA GLN A 97 10.21 6.70 -1.80
C GLN A 97 10.98 6.53 -3.11
N TYR A 98 10.47 5.68 -4.00
CA TYR A 98 11.03 5.43 -5.32
C TYR A 98 10.36 6.35 -6.33
N MET A 99 11.04 7.44 -6.68
CA MET A 99 10.52 8.47 -7.58
C MET A 99 10.36 7.94 -9.01
N LEU A 100 9.24 8.29 -9.63
CA LEU A 100 8.90 7.95 -11.01
C LEU A 100 8.68 9.23 -11.84
N PRO A 101 8.81 9.17 -13.18
CA PRO A 101 8.74 10.35 -14.04
C PRO A 101 7.29 10.82 -14.31
N ASP A 102 6.42 10.79 -13.30
CA ASP A 102 5.04 11.30 -13.35
C ASP A 102 4.56 11.56 -11.92
N MET A 103 3.90 12.70 -11.68
CA MET A 103 3.38 13.06 -10.36
C MET A 103 2.19 12.20 -9.93
N MET A 104 1.49 11.56 -10.86
CA MET A 104 0.28 10.78 -10.61
C MET A 104 0.55 9.28 -10.80
N VAL A 105 1.42 8.74 -9.97
CA VAL A 105 1.60 7.29 -9.81
C VAL A 105 0.36 6.72 -9.11
N THR A 106 -0.45 5.94 -9.83
CA THR A 106 -1.77 5.50 -9.34
C THR A 106 -1.82 4.06 -8.85
N ASN A 107 -0.96 3.19 -9.36
CA ASN A 107 -0.95 1.79 -8.96
C ASN A 107 0.45 1.18 -9.05
N VAL A 108 0.68 0.12 -8.27
CA VAL A 108 1.89 -0.69 -8.28
C VAL A 108 1.55 -2.16 -8.10
N CYS A 109 2.22 -3.04 -8.83
CA CYS A 109 2.16 -4.48 -8.60
C CYS A 109 3.50 -5.15 -8.92
N PHE A 110 3.65 -6.42 -8.53
CA PHE A 110 4.89 -7.17 -8.70
C PHE A 110 4.72 -8.28 -9.73
N GLY A 111 5.74 -8.44 -10.58
CA GLY A 111 5.80 -9.48 -11.59
C GLY A 111 7.23 -9.88 -11.94
N GLY A 112 7.38 -10.58 -13.06
CA GLY A 112 8.62 -11.25 -13.43
C GLY A 112 8.77 -12.61 -12.72
N ARG A 113 9.73 -13.42 -13.19
CA ARG A 113 9.90 -14.83 -12.78
C ARG A 113 10.10 -15.02 -11.27
N VAL A 114 10.68 -14.02 -10.61
CA VAL A 114 11.00 -14.03 -9.17
C VAL A 114 10.32 -12.88 -8.43
N LEU A 115 9.29 -12.26 -9.02
CA LEU A 115 8.52 -11.14 -8.45
C LEU A 115 9.34 -9.90 -8.04
N ARG A 116 10.54 -9.71 -8.61
CA ARG A 116 11.41 -8.54 -8.34
C ARG A 116 11.23 -7.39 -9.33
N THR A 117 10.23 -7.45 -10.20
CA THR A 117 9.90 -6.34 -11.10
C THR A 117 8.64 -5.65 -10.58
N ALA A 118 8.76 -4.39 -10.18
CA ALA A 118 7.61 -3.55 -9.92
C ALA A 118 7.09 -2.99 -11.24
N TYR A 119 5.78 -3.04 -11.45
CA TYR A 119 5.07 -2.37 -12.53
C TYR A 119 4.23 -1.26 -11.93
N ALA A 120 4.26 -0.06 -12.51
CA ALA A 120 3.50 1.07 -11.99
C ALA A 120 2.77 1.83 -13.11
N THR A 121 1.56 2.29 -12.82
CA THR A 121 0.76 3.11 -13.74
C THR A 121 0.94 4.59 -13.45
N LEU A 122 1.25 5.35 -14.49
CA LEU A 122 1.51 6.79 -14.48
C LEU A 122 0.35 7.49 -15.21
N SER A 123 -0.55 8.14 -14.47
CA SER A 123 -1.83 8.57 -15.05
C SER A 123 -1.82 9.92 -15.74
N MET A 124 -0.89 10.85 -15.46
CA MET A 124 -0.80 12.09 -16.25
C MET A 124 -0.32 11.79 -17.67
N GLY A 125 0.69 10.93 -17.79
CA GLY A 125 1.25 10.51 -19.08
C GLY A 125 0.53 9.32 -19.71
N GLY A 126 -0.38 8.65 -19.00
CA GLY A 126 -1.08 7.46 -19.49
C GLY A 126 -0.14 6.29 -19.80
N THR A 127 0.92 6.12 -19.01
CA THR A 127 2.03 5.18 -19.31
C THR A 127 2.14 4.09 -18.25
N LEU A 128 2.52 2.88 -18.67
CA LEU A 128 2.93 1.79 -17.79
C LEU A 128 4.46 1.73 -17.76
N VAL A 129 5.05 1.74 -16.58
CA VAL A 129 6.50 1.58 -16.39
C VAL A 129 6.81 0.32 -15.60
N SER A 130 8.05 -0.15 -15.71
CA SER A 130 8.57 -1.23 -14.89
C SER A 130 9.99 -0.91 -14.41
N PHE A 131 10.33 -1.33 -13.20
CA PHE A 131 11.64 -1.12 -12.60
C PHE A 131 11.97 -2.25 -11.61
N GLU A 132 13.24 -2.37 -11.23
CA GLU A 132 13.67 -3.36 -10.25
C GLU A 132 13.17 -2.97 -8.86
N TRP A 133 12.58 -3.93 -8.15
CA TRP A 133 12.21 -3.80 -6.75
C TRP A 133 13.25 -4.50 -5.87
N PRO A 134 13.66 -3.92 -4.72
CA PRO A 134 14.73 -4.48 -3.90
C PRO A 134 14.44 -5.90 -3.36
N ARG A 135 13.16 -6.29 -3.30
CA ARG A 135 12.68 -7.56 -2.75
C ARG A 135 11.65 -8.21 -3.68
N PRO A 136 11.41 -9.53 -3.59
CA PRO A 136 10.28 -10.15 -4.26
C PRO A 136 8.94 -9.62 -3.72
N GLY A 137 7.99 -9.36 -4.60
CA GLY A 137 6.60 -9.11 -4.24
C GLY A 137 5.93 -10.31 -3.57
N LEU A 138 4.84 -10.08 -2.82
CA LEU A 138 4.03 -11.16 -2.26
C LEU A 138 3.30 -11.88 -3.40
N PRO A 139 3.49 -13.21 -3.58
CA PRO A 139 2.72 -13.97 -4.56
C PRO A 139 1.21 -13.86 -4.28
N LEU A 140 0.44 -13.41 -5.27
CA LEU A 140 -1.01 -13.37 -5.14
C LEU A 140 -1.58 -14.78 -5.04
N ARG A 141 -2.72 -14.90 -4.34
CA ARG A 141 -3.39 -16.19 -4.04
C ARG A 141 -3.58 -17.09 -5.26
N TYR A 142 -3.78 -16.53 -6.45
CA TYR A 142 -4.05 -17.25 -7.69
C TYR A 142 -2.92 -17.19 -8.72
N LEU A 143 -1.72 -16.75 -8.33
CA LEU A 143 -0.58 -16.65 -9.23
C LEU A 143 -0.24 -18.03 -9.84
N ASN A 144 -0.32 -18.14 -11.17
CA ASN A 144 -0.01 -19.34 -11.96
C ASN A 144 -0.77 -20.61 -11.53
N ARG A 145 -1.99 -20.45 -11.01
CA ARG A 145 -2.90 -21.57 -10.71
C ARG A 145 -3.78 -21.93 -11.90
#